data_AF-A0A937G7W6-F1
#
_entry.id   AF-A0A937G7W6-F1
#
_cell.length_a   1.000
_cell.length_b   1.000
_cell.length_c   1.000
_cell.angle_alpha   90.00
_cell.angle_beta   90.00
_cell.angle_gamma   90.00
#
_symmetry.space_group_name_H-M   'P 1'
#
loop_
_entity.id
_entity.type
_entity.pdbx_description
1 polymer ?
#
loop_
_entity_poly.entity_id
_entity_poly.type
_entity_poly.pdbx_seq_one_letter_code
_entity_poly.pdbx_strand_id
1 'polypeptide(L)'
;MKNIFYTSILFLSLSINSQKWINDSNCDSQSYAILNEAITHLANLEQLTAVGMAKAAKMTDSGCECAKLVLAAVSTNNPNVGTRKSKLENVNIQLLSGEEYAWYQLLLETTKGEENDWTNTYANSIQKYPSSPLINWVGIGGSGSGWDGYMEFSKKFPENSSAAYNMIAYGYANGVYGDSPDFKSAYESIEKSIELHEGPNALDSRAEIAAMQGNYEKALMDQLRARDYAYFASPYQPKLMTYWRSVNKENLVENLKNAQKNIQDAILKRDYEEFKKYITDEMQLVSGDSNLQDFYNFTNESFSRGADVTWKSFELRDINVMFSPKMDMAILTFYADGSYTINDSNESIDYSTRASSVWIATDNGWKTVHTNWAPYGGGFGIPKI
;
A
#
# COMPACT_ATOMS: atom_id res chain seq x y z
N MET A 1 -31.98 29.24 -50.96
CA MET A 1 -30.52 29.17 -50.79
C MET A 1 -30.17 29.28 -49.31
N LYS A 2 -29.96 28.15 -48.64
CA LYS A 2 -29.27 28.07 -47.35
C LYS A 2 -28.47 26.77 -47.38
N ASN A 3 -27.17 26.89 -47.58
CA ASN A 3 -26.22 25.78 -47.59
C ASN A 3 -26.07 25.28 -46.16
N ILE A 4 -26.49 24.04 -45.90
CA ILE A 4 -26.15 23.32 -44.67
C ILE A 4 -24.86 22.58 -44.96
N PHE A 5 -23.74 23.13 -44.48
CA PHE A 5 -22.48 22.41 -44.40
C PHE A 5 -22.59 21.38 -43.29
N TYR A 6 -22.63 20.09 -43.64
CA TYR A 6 -22.37 19.01 -42.69
C TYR A 6 -20.87 18.94 -42.48
N THR A 7 -20.39 19.53 -41.39
CA THR A 7 -19.04 19.28 -40.88
C THR A 7 -19.06 17.90 -40.22
N SER A 8 -18.62 16.88 -40.96
CA SER A 8 -18.29 15.58 -40.38
C SER A 8 -17.13 15.81 -39.41
N ILE A 9 -17.43 15.90 -38.11
CA ILE A 9 -16.43 15.78 -37.06
C ILE A 9 -15.94 14.34 -37.14
N LEU A 10 -14.80 14.12 -37.82
CA LEU A 10 -13.99 12.95 -37.54
C LEU A 10 -13.60 13.07 -36.07
N PHE A 11 -14.24 12.27 -35.22
CA PHE A 11 -13.59 11.80 -34.01
C PHE A 11 -12.38 10.99 -34.47
N LEU A 12 -11.28 11.67 -34.77
CA LEU A 12 -9.96 11.16 -34.44
C LEU A 12 -9.99 11.04 -32.93
N SER A 13 -10.51 9.92 -32.42
CA SER A 13 -10.06 9.42 -31.15
C SER A 13 -8.54 9.51 -31.22
N LEU A 14 -7.97 10.42 -30.44
CA LEU A 14 -6.55 10.36 -30.12
C LEU A 14 -6.35 8.94 -29.62
N SER A 15 -5.87 8.08 -30.50
CA SER A 15 -5.30 6.80 -30.12
C SER A 15 -4.16 7.20 -29.23
N ILE A 16 -4.44 7.19 -27.93
CA ILE A 16 -3.44 7.04 -26.86
C ILE A 16 -2.47 6.01 -27.43
N ASN A 17 -1.21 6.39 -27.57
CA ASN A 17 -0.23 5.60 -28.30
C ASN A 17 -0.05 4.27 -27.55
N SER A 18 -0.86 3.27 -27.89
CA SER A 18 -0.76 1.94 -27.31
C SER A 18 0.65 1.45 -27.60
N GLN A 19 1.44 1.24 -26.55
CA GLN A 19 2.81 0.81 -26.73
C GLN A 19 2.79 -0.54 -27.45
N LYS A 20 3.47 -0.63 -28.59
CA LYS A 20 3.47 -1.87 -29.38
C LYS A 20 4.47 -2.85 -28.76
N TRP A 21 3.98 -3.81 -27.99
CA TRP A 21 4.79 -4.76 -27.24
C TRP A 21 5.15 -6.03 -28.01
N ILE A 22 4.24 -6.46 -28.88
CA ILE A 22 4.44 -7.61 -29.77
C ILE A 22 4.20 -7.19 -31.20
N ASN A 23 4.98 -7.72 -32.15
CA ASN A 23 4.89 -7.27 -33.54
C ASN A 23 3.87 -8.01 -34.38
N ASP A 24 3.57 -9.25 -34.00
CA ASP A 24 2.70 -10.15 -34.72
C ASP A 24 1.90 -11.01 -33.74
N SER A 25 0.64 -11.27 -34.10
CA SER A 25 -0.30 -12.03 -33.30
C SER A 25 -1.39 -12.59 -34.20
N ASN A 26 -1.97 -13.70 -33.79
CA ASN A 26 -3.12 -14.27 -34.47
C ASN A 26 -4.45 -13.57 -34.13
N CYS A 27 -4.42 -12.56 -33.26
CA CYS A 27 -5.58 -11.74 -32.93
C CYS A 27 -6.05 -10.90 -34.12
N ASP A 28 -7.35 -10.66 -34.25
CA ASP A 28 -7.86 -9.63 -35.15
C ASP A 28 -7.32 -8.23 -34.78
N SER A 29 -7.45 -7.25 -35.68
CA SER A 29 -6.85 -5.92 -35.50
C SER A 29 -7.33 -5.19 -34.24
N GLN A 30 -8.59 -5.36 -33.83
CA GLN A 30 -9.14 -4.68 -32.67
C GLN A 30 -8.66 -5.35 -31.38
N SER A 31 -8.71 -6.69 -31.35
CA SER A 31 -8.25 -7.51 -30.23
C SER A 31 -6.74 -7.39 -30.04
N TYR A 32 -5.98 -7.24 -31.13
CA TYR A 32 -4.55 -6.94 -31.12
C TYR A 32 -4.22 -5.60 -30.46
N ALA A 33 -5.00 -4.55 -30.73
CA ALA A 33 -4.82 -3.25 -30.07
C ALA A 33 -5.11 -3.35 -28.57
N ILE A 34 -6.23 -3.98 -28.19
CA ILE A 34 -6.60 -4.22 -26.78
C ILE A 34 -5.55 -5.07 -26.07
N LEU A 35 -4.97 -6.07 -26.76
CA LEU A 35 -3.93 -6.92 -26.22
C LEU A 35 -2.64 -6.15 -25.90
N ASN A 36 -2.20 -5.25 -26.79
CA ASN A 36 -1.01 -4.43 -26.53
C ASN A 36 -1.23 -3.46 -25.37
N GLU A 37 -2.45 -2.92 -25.20
CA GLU A 37 -2.84 -2.17 -24.00
C GLU A 37 -2.78 -3.06 -22.74
N ALA A 38 -3.29 -4.29 -22.82
CA ALA A 38 -3.21 -5.24 -21.71
C ALA A 38 -1.76 -5.52 -21.28
N ILE A 39 -0.83 -5.65 -22.25
CA ILE A 39 0.60 -5.83 -21.96
C ILE A 39 1.21 -4.55 -21.38
N THR A 40 0.80 -3.36 -21.85
CA THR A 40 1.24 -2.07 -21.29
C THR A 40 0.86 -1.96 -19.81
N HIS A 41 -0.40 -2.24 -19.48
CA HIS A 41 -0.86 -2.26 -18.08
C HIS A 41 -0.14 -3.35 -17.26
N LEU A 42 0.11 -4.53 -17.84
CA LEU A 42 0.86 -5.60 -17.18
C LEU A 42 2.29 -5.14 -16.82
N ALA A 43 3.00 -4.52 -17.77
CA ALA A 43 4.34 -4.01 -17.57
C ALA A 43 4.37 -2.90 -16.50
N ASN A 44 3.36 -2.03 -16.48
CA ASN A 44 3.21 -0.96 -15.49
C ASN A 44 2.63 -1.42 -14.14
N LEU A 45 2.55 -2.74 -13.88
CA LEU A 45 2.05 -3.33 -12.62
C LEU A 45 0.55 -3.10 -12.34
N GLU A 46 -0.24 -2.80 -13.35
CA GLU A 46 -1.68 -2.51 -13.26
C GLU A 46 -2.49 -3.77 -13.55
N GLN A 47 -2.29 -4.78 -12.70
CA GLN A 47 -2.68 -6.18 -12.95
C GLN A 47 -4.18 -6.37 -13.24
N LEU A 48 -5.06 -5.66 -12.51
CA LEU A 48 -6.51 -5.80 -12.69
C LEU A 48 -6.98 -5.22 -14.03
N THR A 49 -6.40 -4.10 -14.46
CA THR A 49 -6.67 -3.51 -15.78
C THR A 49 -6.17 -4.42 -16.89
N ALA A 50 -4.96 -4.97 -16.75
CA ALA A 50 -4.41 -5.96 -17.69
C ALA A 50 -5.31 -7.20 -17.81
N VAL A 51 -5.83 -7.73 -16.69
CA VAL A 51 -6.81 -8.84 -16.69
C VAL A 51 -8.07 -8.47 -17.45
N GLY A 52 -8.64 -7.29 -17.19
CA GLY A 52 -9.86 -6.82 -17.84
C GLY A 52 -9.69 -6.71 -19.36
N MET A 53 -8.60 -6.08 -19.80
CA MET A 53 -8.30 -5.91 -21.22
C MET A 53 -8.01 -7.24 -21.92
N ALA A 54 -7.23 -8.13 -21.31
CA ALA A 54 -6.98 -9.45 -21.88
C ALA A 54 -8.26 -10.28 -22.01
N LYS A 55 -9.18 -10.20 -21.04
CA LYS A 55 -10.51 -10.82 -21.16
C LYS A 55 -11.32 -10.20 -22.29
N ALA A 56 -11.30 -8.88 -22.45
CA ALA A 56 -12.01 -8.19 -23.51
C ALA A 56 -11.48 -8.55 -24.91
N ALA A 57 -10.15 -8.62 -25.09
CA ALA A 57 -9.54 -9.10 -26.32
C ALA A 57 -10.01 -10.53 -26.66
N LYS A 58 -10.00 -11.44 -25.68
CA LYS A 58 -10.48 -12.82 -25.86
C LYS A 58 -11.98 -12.94 -26.15
N MET A 59 -12.80 -12.06 -25.58
CA MET A 59 -14.24 -12.04 -25.83
C MET A 59 -14.56 -11.54 -27.25
N THR A 60 -13.75 -10.62 -27.74
CA THR A 60 -13.88 -10.05 -29.09
C THR A 60 -13.37 -11.04 -30.14
N ASP A 61 -12.22 -11.66 -29.86
CA ASP A 61 -11.61 -12.68 -30.69
C ASP A 61 -11.23 -13.90 -29.84
N SER A 62 -12.04 -14.96 -29.95
CA SER A 62 -11.79 -16.22 -29.25
C SER A 62 -10.51 -16.93 -29.70
N GLY A 63 -9.99 -16.58 -30.88
CA GLY A 63 -8.73 -17.05 -31.42
C GLY A 63 -7.52 -16.35 -30.83
N CYS A 64 -7.65 -15.17 -30.21
CA CYS A 64 -6.53 -14.38 -29.69
C CYS A 64 -5.83 -15.09 -28.50
N GLU A 65 -4.84 -15.94 -28.81
CA GLU A 65 -4.21 -16.84 -27.83
C GLU A 65 -3.26 -16.09 -26.89
N CYS A 66 -2.62 -15.03 -27.37
CA CYS A 66 -1.74 -14.20 -26.55
C CYS A 66 -2.46 -13.48 -25.40
N ALA A 67 -3.77 -13.22 -25.54
CA ALA A 67 -4.58 -12.75 -24.42
C ALA A 67 -4.60 -13.76 -23.25
N LYS A 68 -4.55 -15.07 -23.54
CA LYS A 68 -4.42 -16.09 -22.49
C LYS A 68 -3.03 -16.05 -21.83
N LEU A 69 -1.97 -15.66 -22.56
CA LEU A 69 -0.63 -15.47 -21.99
C LEU A 69 -0.62 -14.32 -20.97
N VAL A 70 -1.27 -13.19 -21.27
CA VAL A 70 -1.44 -12.10 -20.29
C VAL A 70 -2.16 -12.62 -19.04
N LEU A 71 -3.25 -13.37 -19.20
CA LEU A 71 -4.00 -13.96 -18.08
C LEU A 71 -3.17 -14.99 -17.28
N ALA A 72 -2.24 -15.70 -17.92
CA ALA A 72 -1.30 -16.57 -17.22
C ALA A 72 -0.23 -15.77 -16.46
N ALA A 73 0.30 -14.69 -17.07
CA ALA A 73 1.36 -13.86 -16.51
C ALA A 73 0.93 -13.16 -15.21
N VAL A 74 -0.28 -12.57 -15.18
CA VAL A 74 -0.88 -11.95 -13.97
C VAL A 74 -1.15 -12.96 -12.84
N SER A 75 -1.21 -14.26 -13.16
CA SER A 75 -1.55 -15.30 -12.19
C SER A 75 -0.31 -15.77 -11.44
N THR A 76 -0.45 -16.04 -10.13
CA THR A 76 0.67 -16.62 -9.36
C THR A 76 1.08 -18.00 -9.88
N ASN A 77 2.39 -18.25 -9.85
CA ASN A 77 3.01 -19.54 -10.14
C ASN A 77 3.19 -20.42 -8.90
N ASN A 78 2.69 -20.00 -7.74
CA ASN A 78 2.71 -20.83 -6.53
C ASN A 78 1.98 -22.17 -6.82
N PRO A 79 2.61 -23.33 -6.59
CA PRO A 79 2.04 -24.62 -6.97
C PRO A 79 0.79 -25.01 -6.16
N ASN A 80 0.57 -24.44 -4.97
CA ASN A 80 -0.51 -24.84 -4.07
C ASN A 80 -1.81 -24.05 -4.30
N VAL A 81 -1.71 -22.80 -4.75
CA VAL A 81 -2.86 -21.88 -4.89
C VAL A 81 -2.91 -21.18 -6.25
N GLY A 82 -1.88 -21.36 -7.07
CA GLY A 82 -1.72 -20.67 -8.35
C GLY A 82 -2.44 -21.36 -9.50
N THR A 83 -2.75 -20.55 -10.50
CA THR A 83 -3.47 -20.99 -11.72
C THR A 83 -2.67 -20.71 -12.98
N ARG A 84 -1.41 -20.26 -12.88
CA ARG A 84 -0.56 -19.99 -14.05
C ARG A 84 -0.40 -21.24 -14.93
N LYS A 85 -0.03 -22.38 -14.33
CA LYS A 85 0.20 -23.64 -15.05
C LYS A 85 -1.04 -24.08 -15.85
N SER A 86 -2.20 -24.19 -15.21
CA SER A 86 -3.44 -24.60 -15.88
C SER A 86 -3.91 -23.58 -16.93
N LYS A 87 -3.63 -22.28 -16.75
CA LYS A 87 -3.91 -21.28 -17.78
C LYS A 87 -3.01 -21.45 -19.01
N LEU A 88 -1.73 -21.76 -18.81
CA LEU A 88 -0.79 -22.06 -19.90
C LEU A 88 -1.18 -23.33 -20.65
N GLU A 89 -1.61 -24.39 -19.96
CA GLU A 89 -2.10 -25.63 -20.59
C GLU A 89 -3.32 -25.42 -21.51
N ASN A 90 -4.07 -24.33 -21.30
CA ASN A 90 -5.23 -23.95 -22.13
C ASN A 90 -4.88 -23.05 -23.33
N VAL A 91 -3.59 -22.74 -23.53
CA VAL A 91 -3.11 -21.96 -24.68
C VAL A 91 -2.92 -22.88 -25.87
N ASN A 92 -3.50 -22.51 -27.01
CA ASN A 92 -3.23 -23.21 -28.27
C ASN A 92 -1.91 -22.70 -28.87
N ILE A 93 -0.81 -23.34 -28.48
CA ILE A 93 0.55 -22.93 -28.89
C ILE A 93 0.78 -22.90 -30.41
N GLN A 94 -0.04 -23.62 -31.20
CA GLN A 94 0.09 -23.65 -32.66
C GLN A 94 -0.39 -22.35 -33.32
N LEU A 95 -1.15 -21.54 -32.60
CA LEU A 95 -1.64 -20.25 -33.07
C LEU A 95 -0.81 -19.07 -32.56
N LEU A 96 0.18 -19.31 -31.70
CA LEU A 96 1.07 -18.26 -31.23
C LEU A 96 2.05 -17.88 -32.34
N SER A 97 2.32 -16.57 -32.46
CA SER A 97 3.47 -16.09 -33.22
C SER A 97 4.77 -16.58 -32.56
N GLY A 98 5.89 -16.49 -33.28
CA GLY A 98 7.18 -16.94 -32.72
C GLY A 98 7.58 -16.17 -31.46
N GLU A 99 7.31 -14.86 -31.41
CA GLU A 99 7.56 -14.00 -30.24
C GLU A 99 6.67 -14.39 -29.05
N GLU A 100 5.39 -14.65 -29.31
CA GLU A 100 4.44 -15.08 -28.29
C GLU A 100 4.76 -16.47 -27.74
N TYR A 101 5.21 -17.40 -28.60
CA TYR A 101 5.67 -18.71 -28.18
C TYR A 101 6.91 -18.63 -27.29
N ALA A 102 7.85 -17.73 -27.60
CA ALA A 102 9.00 -17.49 -26.73
C ALA A 102 8.56 -16.99 -25.34
N TRP A 103 7.60 -16.07 -25.29
CA TRP A 103 7.02 -15.62 -24.02
C TRP A 103 6.29 -16.73 -23.26
N TYR A 104 5.51 -17.57 -23.95
CA TYR A 104 4.88 -18.75 -23.38
C TYR A 104 5.90 -19.68 -22.71
N GLN A 105 7.03 -19.97 -23.38
CA GLN A 105 8.07 -20.83 -22.82
C GLN A 105 8.66 -20.22 -21.54
N LEU A 106 8.95 -18.92 -21.55
CA LEU A 106 9.43 -18.21 -20.35
C LEU A 106 8.43 -18.30 -19.19
N LEU A 107 7.14 -18.12 -19.45
CA LEU A 107 6.10 -18.28 -18.44
C LEU A 107 6.02 -19.73 -17.92
N LEU A 108 6.14 -20.72 -18.81
CA LEU A 108 6.12 -22.14 -18.47
C LEU A 108 7.28 -22.51 -17.53
N GLU A 109 8.50 -22.03 -17.81
CA GLU A 109 9.67 -22.25 -16.94
C GLU A 109 9.42 -21.79 -15.50
N THR A 110 8.70 -20.67 -15.32
CA THR A 110 8.35 -20.18 -13.96
C THR A 110 7.46 -21.13 -13.17
N THR A 111 6.89 -22.16 -13.79
CA THR A 111 6.00 -23.14 -13.14
C THR A 111 6.69 -24.47 -12.80
N LYS A 112 7.97 -24.64 -13.17
CA LYS A 112 8.69 -25.92 -13.05
C LYS A 112 9.41 -26.14 -11.72
N GLY A 113 9.43 -25.15 -10.82
CA GLY A 113 10.11 -25.28 -9.53
C GLY A 113 11.60 -25.53 -9.70
N GLU A 114 12.10 -26.67 -9.21
CA GLU A 114 13.52 -27.04 -9.29
C GLU A 114 13.99 -27.40 -10.71
N GLU A 115 13.08 -27.80 -11.61
CA GLU A 115 13.39 -28.13 -13.01
C GLU A 115 13.39 -26.90 -13.94
N ASN A 116 13.38 -25.70 -13.35
CA ASN A 116 13.32 -24.45 -14.08
C ASN A 116 14.63 -24.18 -14.87
N ASP A 117 14.51 -23.99 -16.18
CA ASP A 117 15.60 -23.61 -17.09
C ASP A 117 15.37 -22.24 -17.75
N TRP A 118 14.84 -21.29 -16.97
CA TRP A 118 14.47 -19.96 -17.45
C TRP A 118 15.64 -19.22 -18.09
N THR A 119 16.85 -19.30 -17.52
CA THR A 119 18.03 -18.58 -18.03
C THR A 119 18.41 -19.02 -19.43
N ASN A 120 18.46 -20.34 -19.71
CA ASN A 120 18.76 -20.84 -21.05
C ASN A 120 17.60 -20.56 -22.02
N THR A 121 16.36 -20.69 -21.56
CA THR A 121 15.16 -20.36 -22.34
C THR A 121 15.15 -18.90 -22.75
N TYR A 122 15.54 -17.99 -21.84
CA TYR A 122 15.68 -16.57 -22.11
C TYR A 122 16.82 -16.29 -23.09
N ALA A 123 18.00 -16.87 -22.90
CA ALA A 123 19.14 -16.71 -23.80
C ALA A 123 18.78 -17.09 -25.26
N ASN A 124 18.06 -18.19 -25.43
CA ASN A 124 17.57 -18.62 -26.74
C ASN A 124 16.50 -17.67 -27.32
N SER A 125 15.60 -17.19 -26.47
CA SER A 125 14.52 -16.29 -26.86
C SER A 125 15.05 -14.92 -27.30
N ILE A 126 15.96 -14.32 -26.53
CA ILE A 126 16.52 -13.00 -26.86
C ILE A 126 17.43 -13.05 -28.09
N GLN A 127 18.10 -14.18 -28.35
CA GLN A 127 18.87 -14.37 -29.59
C GLN A 127 17.96 -14.35 -30.83
N LYS A 128 16.78 -14.95 -30.74
CA LYS A 128 15.81 -15.00 -31.86
C LYS A 128 15.02 -13.71 -32.01
N TYR A 129 14.70 -13.05 -30.90
CA TYR A 129 13.85 -11.86 -30.85
C TYR A 129 14.57 -10.67 -30.17
N PRO A 130 15.75 -10.25 -30.65
CA PRO A 130 16.55 -9.22 -29.98
C PRO A 130 15.87 -7.85 -29.95
N SER A 131 14.97 -7.59 -30.89
CA SER A 131 14.19 -6.35 -31.02
C SER A 131 12.78 -6.43 -30.42
N SER A 132 12.44 -7.51 -29.72
CA SER A 132 11.15 -7.62 -29.02
C SER A 132 11.21 -6.82 -27.70
N PRO A 133 10.42 -5.75 -27.53
CA PRO A 133 10.36 -5.06 -26.24
C PRO A 133 9.82 -5.99 -25.15
N LEU A 134 8.86 -6.87 -25.45
CA LEU A 134 8.34 -7.84 -24.49
C LEU A 134 9.42 -8.79 -23.96
N ILE A 135 10.18 -9.44 -24.85
CA ILE A 135 11.22 -10.39 -24.44
C ILE A 135 12.34 -9.68 -23.68
N ASN A 136 12.75 -8.49 -24.11
CA ASN A 136 13.76 -7.72 -23.38
C ASN A 136 13.25 -7.29 -21.99
N TRP A 137 11.97 -6.90 -21.86
CA TRP A 137 11.37 -6.46 -20.59
C TRP A 137 11.30 -7.60 -19.56
N VAL A 138 10.73 -8.75 -19.94
CA VAL A 138 10.66 -9.91 -19.04
C VAL A 138 12.05 -10.44 -18.69
N GLY A 139 13.03 -10.15 -19.55
CA GLY A 139 14.45 -10.37 -19.37
C GLY A 139 15.01 -9.77 -18.08
N ILE A 140 14.71 -8.49 -17.82
CA ILE A 140 15.42 -7.66 -16.83
C ILE A 140 15.45 -8.30 -15.43
N GLY A 141 14.30 -8.81 -14.97
CA GLY A 141 14.17 -9.42 -13.66
C GLY A 141 14.77 -10.83 -13.58
N GLY A 142 14.56 -11.65 -14.62
CA GLY A 142 15.03 -13.04 -14.62
C GLY A 142 16.51 -13.21 -14.98
N SER A 143 17.12 -12.25 -15.67
CA SER A 143 18.56 -12.23 -15.98
C SER A 143 19.43 -11.69 -14.85
N GLY A 144 18.82 -11.08 -13.82
CA GLY A 144 19.55 -10.39 -12.76
C GLY A 144 20.13 -9.04 -13.16
N SER A 145 19.70 -8.47 -14.30
CA SER A 145 20.18 -7.16 -14.79
C SER A 145 19.78 -5.99 -13.87
N GLY A 146 18.74 -6.18 -13.04
CA GLY A 146 18.38 -5.24 -11.99
C GLY A 146 18.12 -3.81 -12.50
N TRP A 147 18.64 -2.82 -11.78
CA TRP A 147 18.43 -1.40 -12.05
C TRP A 147 19.07 -0.91 -13.36
N ASP A 148 20.21 -1.47 -13.74
CA ASP A 148 20.89 -1.11 -15.00
C ASP A 148 20.08 -1.61 -16.21
N GLY A 149 19.44 -2.77 -16.08
CA GLY A 149 18.57 -3.33 -17.11
C GLY A 149 17.40 -2.41 -17.49
N TYR A 150 16.78 -1.71 -16.53
CA TYR A 150 15.74 -0.71 -16.84
C TYR A 150 16.30 0.48 -17.61
N MET A 151 17.51 0.93 -17.28
CA MET A 151 18.16 2.04 -17.96
C MET A 151 18.54 1.68 -19.40
N GLU A 152 19.09 0.48 -19.61
CA GLU A 152 19.36 -0.07 -20.95
C GLU A 152 18.06 -0.24 -21.75
N PHE A 153 17.02 -0.79 -21.13
CA PHE A 153 15.72 -0.96 -21.77
C PHE A 153 15.13 0.37 -22.23
N SER A 154 15.16 1.40 -21.38
CA SER A 154 14.62 2.72 -21.72
C SER A 154 15.30 3.37 -22.94
N LYS A 155 16.60 3.11 -23.13
CA LYS A 155 17.36 3.59 -24.29
C LYS A 155 17.05 2.79 -25.55
N LYS A 156 16.86 1.47 -25.41
CA LYS A 156 16.63 0.56 -26.53
C LYS A 156 15.19 0.59 -27.03
N PHE A 157 14.22 0.80 -26.14
CA PHE A 157 12.78 0.80 -26.43
C PHE A 157 12.11 2.03 -25.81
N PRO A 158 12.44 3.26 -26.28
CA PRO A 158 11.94 4.49 -25.67
C PRO A 158 10.41 4.57 -25.65
N GLU A 159 9.73 4.03 -26.67
CA GLU A 159 8.27 4.03 -26.75
C GLU A 159 7.59 3.04 -25.79
N ASN A 160 8.29 1.99 -25.33
CA ASN A 160 7.78 0.99 -24.39
C ASN A 160 8.27 1.23 -22.95
N SER A 161 8.90 2.37 -22.69
CA SER A 161 9.75 2.55 -21.51
C SER A 161 9.05 3.12 -20.28
N SER A 162 7.71 3.29 -20.28
CA SER A 162 7.01 3.82 -19.10
C SER A 162 7.36 3.05 -17.83
N ALA A 163 7.17 1.73 -17.85
CA ALA A 163 7.44 0.90 -16.68
C ALA A 163 8.93 0.94 -16.29
N ALA A 164 9.84 1.01 -17.26
CA ALA A 164 11.27 1.17 -17.01
C ALA A 164 11.58 2.51 -16.32
N TYR A 165 10.99 3.61 -16.79
CA TYR A 165 11.15 4.92 -16.18
C TYR A 165 10.58 5.00 -14.77
N ASN A 166 9.47 4.30 -14.48
CA ASN A 166 8.99 4.17 -13.12
C ASN A 166 10.02 3.48 -12.22
N MET A 167 10.61 2.37 -12.67
CA MET A 167 11.67 1.69 -11.93
C MET A 167 12.93 2.56 -11.79
N ILE A 168 13.35 3.27 -12.85
CA ILE A 168 14.48 4.21 -12.78
C ILE A 168 14.22 5.32 -11.74
N ALA A 169 12.98 5.81 -11.63
CA ALA A 169 12.61 6.79 -10.61
C ALA A 169 12.87 6.26 -9.19
N TYR A 170 12.51 5.00 -8.90
CA TYR A 170 12.89 4.35 -7.64
C TYR A 170 14.40 4.19 -7.48
N GLY A 171 15.12 3.84 -8.54
CA GLY A 171 16.57 3.75 -8.51
C GLY A 171 17.21 5.06 -8.05
N TYR A 172 16.78 6.19 -8.61
CA TYR A 172 17.21 7.51 -8.16
C TYR A 172 16.78 7.85 -6.73
N ALA A 173 15.50 7.62 -6.38
CA ALA A 173 14.97 7.95 -5.06
C ALA A 173 15.61 7.14 -3.92
N ASN A 174 16.07 5.92 -4.21
CA ASN A 174 16.78 5.06 -3.25
C ASN A 174 18.31 5.26 -3.27
N GLY A 175 18.84 6.14 -4.13
CA GLY A 175 20.28 6.36 -4.26
C GLY A 175 21.02 5.18 -4.89
N VAL A 176 20.37 4.39 -5.75
CA VAL A 176 21.01 3.28 -6.46
C VAL A 176 22.06 3.77 -7.45
N TYR A 177 21.79 4.90 -8.12
CA TYR A 177 22.64 5.46 -9.17
C TYR A 177 23.70 6.46 -8.65
N GLY A 178 23.88 6.56 -7.33
CA GLY A 178 24.83 7.49 -6.69
C GLY A 178 25.07 7.15 -5.21
N ASP A 179 25.64 8.09 -4.45
CA ASP A 179 25.91 7.88 -3.01
C ASP A 179 24.72 8.25 -2.11
N SER A 180 23.68 8.87 -2.66
CA SER A 180 22.50 9.35 -1.93
C SER A 180 21.29 9.49 -2.86
N PRO A 181 20.06 9.60 -2.31
CA PRO A 181 18.86 9.86 -3.09
C PRO A 181 18.96 11.09 -4.00
N ASP A 182 18.62 10.91 -5.28
CA ASP A 182 18.48 12.00 -6.25
C ASP A 182 17.00 12.18 -6.63
N PHE A 183 16.28 12.93 -5.80
CA PHE A 183 14.85 13.16 -6.03
C PHE A 183 14.55 13.97 -7.29
N LYS A 184 15.49 14.80 -7.77
CA LYS A 184 15.28 15.56 -8.99
C LYS A 184 15.20 14.61 -10.18
N SER A 185 16.21 13.75 -10.34
CA SER A 185 16.23 12.73 -11.40
C SER A 185 15.11 11.69 -11.24
N ALA A 186 14.70 11.41 -10.00
CA ALA A 186 13.54 10.58 -9.73
C ALA A 186 12.24 11.19 -10.30
N TYR A 187 11.98 12.49 -10.06
CA TYR A 187 10.82 13.16 -10.63
C TYR A 187 10.89 13.31 -12.15
N GLU A 188 12.05 13.62 -12.72
CA GLU A 188 12.22 13.67 -14.17
C GLU A 188 11.93 12.30 -14.82
N SER A 189 12.28 11.20 -14.14
CA SER A 189 12.01 9.84 -14.62
C SER A 189 10.53 9.49 -14.48
N ILE A 190 9.90 9.77 -13.33
CA ILE A 190 8.48 9.44 -13.15
C ILE A 190 7.56 10.28 -14.04
N GLU A 191 7.94 11.53 -14.36
CA GLU A 191 7.22 12.36 -15.33
C GLU A 191 7.25 11.75 -16.73
N LYS A 192 8.41 11.24 -17.18
CA LYS A 192 8.51 10.49 -18.44
C LYS A 192 7.67 9.21 -18.44
N SER A 193 7.60 8.50 -17.31
CA SER A 193 6.71 7.34 -17.19
C SER A 193 5.25 7.75 -17.41
N ILE A 194 4.79 8.81 -16.75
CA ILE A 194 3.41 9.33 -16.88
C ILE A 194 3.13 9.82 -18.30
N GLU A 195 4.08 10.47 -18.97
CA GLU A 195 3.94 10.93 -20.36
C GLU A 195 3.75 9.76 -21.34
N LEU A 196 4.43 8.64 -21.10
CA LEU A 196 4.36 7.44 -21.95
C LEU A 196 3.18 6.53 -21.65
N HIS A 197 2.64 6.60 -20.43
CA HIS A 197 1.48 5.84 -19.97
C HIS A 197 0.80 6.57 -18.82
N GLU A 198 -0.40 7.10 -19.10
CA GLU A 198 -1.23 7.76 -18.08
C GLU A 198 -1.94 6.70 -17.24
N GLY A 199 -1.18 5.98 -16.43
CA GLY A 199 -1.66 4.91 -15.55
C GLY A 199 -1.56 5.27 -14.06
N PRO A 200 -2.37 4.63 -13.20
CA PRO A 200 -2.38 4.93 -11.77
C PRO A 200 -1.10 4.50 -11.04
N ASN A 201 -0.33 3.55 -11.55
CA ASN A 201 0.86 3.05 -10.84
C ASN A 201 1.98 4.10 -10.79
N ALA A 202 2.23 4.84 -11.87
CA ALA A 202 3.25 5.90 -11.86
C ALA A 202 2.88 7.06 -10.91
N LEU A 203 1.58 7.33 -10.72
CA LEU A 203 1.08 8.30 -9.75
C LEU A 203 1.29 7.81 -8.30
N ASP A 204 1.01 6.54 -8.03
CA ASP A 204 1.31 5.89 -6.74
C ASP A 204 2.82 5.93 -6.42
N SER A 205 3.67 5.63 -7.40
CA SER A 205 5.13 5.72 -7.24
C SER A 205 5.60 7.17 -7.01
N ARG A 206 5.03 8.15 -7.71
CA ARG A 206 5.32 9.57 -7.45
C ARG A 206 4.89 9.99 -6.04
N ALA A 207 3.79 9.45 -5.53
CA ALA A 207 3.34 9.68 -4.17
C ALA A 207 4.30 9.08 -3.13
N GLU A 208 4.81 7.86 -3.36
CA GLU A 208 5.82 7.25 -2.51
C GLU A 208 7.12 8.07 -2.48
N ILE A 209 7.61 8.50 -3.64
CA ILE A 209 8.82 9.35 -3.73
C ILE A 209 8.63 10.66 -2.97
N ALA A 210 7.45 11.28 -3.06
CA ALA A 210 7.13 12.48 -2.27
C ALA A 210 7.13 12.19 -0.76
N ALA A 211 6.60 11.04 -0.34
CA ALA A 211 6.62 10.62 1.06
C ALA A 211 8.04 10.33 1.57
N MET A 212 8.94 9.79 0.74
CA MET A 212 10.36 9.61 1.07
C MET A 212 11.06 10.94 1.39
N GLN A 213 10.59 12.05 0.79
CA GLN A 213 11.07 13.41 1.09
C GLN A 213 10.37 14.06 2.29
N GLY A 214 9.40 13.38 2.91
CA GLY A 214 8.52 13.95 3.93
C GLY A 214 7.45 14.90 3.38
N ASN A 215 7.29 15.02 2.05
CA ASN A 215 6.26 15.84 1.43
C ASN A 215 4.92 15.09 1.34
N TYR A 216 4.26 14.95 2.49
CA TYR A 216 3.01 14.19 2.60
C TYR A 216 1.81 14.86 1.93
N GLU A 217 1.82 16.18 1.75
CA GLU A 217 0.77 16.88 0.98
C GLU A 217 0.80 16.47 -0.49
N LYS A 218 1.99 16.47 -1.10
CA LYS A 218 2.17 15.99 -2.47
C LYS A 218 1.86 14.50 -2.57
N ALA A 219 2.33 13.69 -1.61
CA ALA A 219 2.03 12.27 -1.57
C ALA A 219 0.52 12.01 -1.53
N LEU A 220 -0.21 12.71 -0.66
CA LEU A 220 -1.67 12.62 -0.56
C LEU A 220 -2.36 12.97 -1.88
N MET A 221 -1.96 14.07 -2.52
CA MET A 221 -2.57 14.51 -3.78
C MET A 221 -2.31 13.55 -4.95
N ASP A 222 -1.10 13.03 -5.06
CA ASP A 222 -0.78 12.05 -6.12
C ASP A 222 -1.45 10.70 -5.87
N GLN A 223 -1.56 10.27 -4.61
CA GLN A 223 -2.30 9.05 -4.24
C GLN A 223 -3.80 9.17 -4.51
N LEU A 224 -4.40 10.35 -4.28
CA LEU A 224 -5.80 10.62 -4.65
C LEU A 224 -6.03 10.49 -6.15
N ARG A 225 -5.09 10.99 -6.97
CA ARG A 225 -5.14 10.84 -8.44
C ARG A 225 -4.99 9.38 -8.87
N ALA A 226 -4.08 8.63 -8.26
CA ALA A 226 -3.95 7.19 -8.51
C ALA A 226 -5.25 6.44 -8.17
N ARG A 227 -5.89 6.80 -7.05
CA ARG A 227 -7.16 6.22 -6.63
C ARG A 227 -8.32 6.55 -7.57
N ASP A 228 -8.32 7.71 -8.22
CA ASP A 228 -9.41 8.15 -9.10
C ASP A 228 -9.68 7.16 -10.26
N TYR A 229 -8.63 6.49 -10.77
CA TYR A 229 -8.73 5.45 -11.80
C TYR A 229 -9.64 4.28 -11.38
N ALA A 230 -9.71 3.97 -10.08
CA ALA A 230 -10.54 2.91 -9.53
C ALA A 230 -10.91 3.25 -8.08
N TYR A 231 -11.89 4.14 -7.88
CA TYR A 231 -12.22 4.71 -6.58
C TYR A 231 -12.68 3.68 -5.53
N PHE A 232 -13.58 2.77 -5.93
CA PHE A 232 -14.16 1.76 -5.05
C PHE A 232 -13.22 0.54 -4.96
N ALA A 233 -12.91 0.11 -3.74
CA ALA A 233 -11.98 -0.99 -3.46
C ALA A 233 -10.59 -0.83 -4.12
N SER A 234 -10.12 0.43 -4.21
CA SER A 234 -8.85 0.77 -4.84
C SER A 234 -7.65 0.11 -4.15
N PRO A 235 -6.69 -0.48 -4.90
CA PRO A 235 -5.43 -0.94 -4.32
C PRO A 235 -4.60 0.22 -3.76
N TYR A 236 -4.91 1.46 -4.16
CA TYR A 236 -4.21 2.67 -3.74
C TYR A 236 -4.76 3.28 -2.43
N GLN A 237 -5.87 2.74 -1.89
CA GLN A 237 -6.51 3.22 -0.65
C GLN A 237 -5.63 3.10 0.61
N PRO A 238 -4.85 2.02 0.84
CA PRO A 238 -4.11 1.88 2.09
C PRO A 238 -3.09 3.01 2.34
N LYS A 239 -2.25 3.34 1.34
CA LYS A 239 -1.29 4.46 1.45
C LYS A 239 -1.99 5.82 1.54
N LEU A 240 -3.15 5.96 0.89
CA LEU A 240 -3.93 7.19 0.97
C LEU A 240 -4.27 7.52 2.42
N MET A 241 -4.66 6.52 3.21
CA MET A 241 -4.93 6.68 4.64
C MET A 241 -3.67 7.06 5.41
N THR A 242 -2.53 6.43 5.12
CA THR A 242 -1.24 6.78 5.72
C THR A 242 -0.91 8.25 5.47
N TYR A 243 -0.95 8.71 4.21
CA TYR A 243 -0.60 10.08 3.85
C TYR A 243 -1.59 11.10 4.40
N TRP A 244 -2.89 10.80 4.37
CA TRP A 244 -3.90 11.66 4.98
C TRP A 244 -3.64 11.85 6.49
N ARG A 245 -3.32 10.78 7.21
CA ARG A 245 -2.97 10.88 8.64
C ARG A 245 -1.66 11.62 8.86
N SER A 246 -0.67 11.46 7.98
CA SER A 246 0.58 12.22 8.05
C SER A 246 0.38 13.72 7.85
N VAL A 247 -0.46 14.13 6.90
CA VAL A 247 -0.84 15.55 6.71
C VAL A 247 -1.58 16.08 7.93
N ASN A 248 -2.46 15.28 8.53
CA ASN A 248 -3.27 15.68 9.68
C ASN A 248 -2.60 15.38 11.04
N LYS A 249 -1.30 15.09 11.06
CA LYS A 249 -0.61 14.54 12.24
C LYS A 249 -0.75 15.42 13.47
N GLU A 250 -0.62 16.74 13.34
CA GLU A 250 -0.73 17.66 14.48
C GLU A 250 -2.11 17.61 15.13
N ASN A 251 -3.17 17.61 14.32
CA ASN A 251 -4.54 17.49 14.79
C ASN A 251 -4.78 16.11 15.45
N LEU A 252 -4.24 15.04 14.86
CA LEU A 252 -4.31 13.69 15.43
C LEU A 252 -3.60 13.59 16.79
N VAL A 253 -2.44 14.23 16.94
CA VAL A 253 -1.72 14.30 18.22
C VAL A 253 -2.61 14.94 19.28
N GLU A 254 -3.20 16.10 18.98
CA GLU A 254 -4.05 16.80 19.95
C GLU A 254 -5.31 16.01 20.30
N ASN A 255 -5.97 15.41 19.30
CA ASN A 255 -7.14 14.56 19.53
C ASN A 255 -6.81 13.35 20.41
N LEU A 256 -5.67 12.70 20.20
CA LEU A 256 -5.24 11.56 21.03
C LEU A 256 -4.91 11.98 22.46
N LYS A 257 -4.27 13.14 22.66
CA LYS A 257 -4.04 13.68 24.02
C LYS A 257 -5.35 13.92 24.75
N ASN A 258 -6.33 14.52 24.07
CA ASN A 258 -7.64 14.78 24.65
C ASN A 258 -8.43 13.49 24.88
N ALA A 259 -8.39 12.53 23.95
CA ALA A 259 -9.00 11.22 24.13
C ALA A 259 -8.41 10.49 25.36
N GLN A 260 -7.09 10.56 25.56
CA GLN A 260 -6.43 9.98 26.73
C GLN A 260 -6.85 10.64 28.05
N LYS A 261 -7.06 11.96 28.06
CA LYS A 261 -7.59 12.67 29.23
C LYS A 261 -9.05 12.29 29.50
N ASN A 262 -9.88 12.25 28.45
CA ASN A 262 -11.30 11.97 28.56
C ASN A 262 -11.57 10.54 29.02
N ILE A 263 -10.85 9.54 28.50
CA ILE A 263 -11.01 8.16 28.96
C ILE A 263 -10.60 8.03 30.44
N GLN A 264 -9.55 8.72 30.86
CA GLN A 264 -9.12 8.71 32.25
C GLN A 264 -10.16 9.38 33.16
N ASP A 265 -10.71 10.52 32.75
CA ASP A 265 -11.78 11.21 33.47
C ASP A 265 -13.05 10.34 33.56
N ALA A 266 -13.42 9.64 32.49
CA ALA A 266 -14.52 8.69 32.47
C ALA A 266 -14.30 7.55 33.48
N ILE A 267 -13.08 7.00 33.56
CA ILE A 267 -12.70 5.99 34.56
C ILE A 267 -12.89 6.52 35.98
N LEU A 268 -12.36 7.71 36.28
CA LEU A 268 -12.44 8.33 37.61
C LEU A 268 -13.89 8.63 38.03
N LYS A 269 -14.72 9.07 37.09
CA LYS A 269 -16.15 9.40 37.32
C LYS A 269 -17.08 8.19 37.26
N ARG A 270 -16.56 7.02 36.90
CA ARG A 270 -17.34 5.81 36.63
C ARG A 270 -18.38 5.99 35.52
N ASP A 271 -18.04 6.77 34.50
CA ASP A 271 -18.87 7.01 33.32
C ASP A 271 -18.56 5.98 32.22
N TYR A 272 -19.29 4.86 32.25
CA TYR A 272 -19.13 3.80 31.27
C TYR A 272 -19.57 4.22 29.85
N GLU A 273 -20.56 5.11 29.72
CA GLU A 273 -21.04 5.56 28.41
C GLU A 273 -20.00 6.41 27.69
N GLU A 274 -19.31 7.30 28.41
CA GLU A 274 -18.17 8.04 27.86
C GLU A 274 -16.98 7.11 27.57
N PHE A 275 -16.64 6.20 28.48
CA PHE A 275 -15.54 5.25 28.30
C PHE A 275 -15.65 4.41 27.02
N LYS A 276 -16.85 3.90 26.70
CA LYS A 276 -17.11 3.10 25.48
C LYS A 276 -16.72 3.80 24.19
N LYS A 277 -16.68 5.13 24.15
CA LYS A 277 -16.26 5.88 22.95
C LYS A 277 -14.79 5.65 22.59
N TYR A 278 -13.97 5.21 23.54
CA TYR A 278 -12.52 5.09 23.39
C TYR A 278 -12.04 3.63 23.33
N ILE A 279 -12.93 2.65 23.41
CA ILE A 279 -12.59 1.21 23.30
C ILE A 279 -13.27 0.56 22.09
N THR A 280 -12.86 -0.65 21.77
CA THR A 280 -13.45 -1.47 20.70
C THR A 280 -13.79 -2.86 21.21
N ASP A 281 -14.87 -3.44 20.70
CA ASP A 281 -15.27 -4.82 21.00
C ASP A 281 -14.41 -5.84 20.23
N GLU A 282 -13.69 -5.40 19.19
CA GLU A 282 -12.80 -6.25 18.40
C GLU A 282 -11.49 -6.57 19.12
N MET A 283 -11.10 -5.74 20.09
CA MET A 283 -9.87 -5.90 20.87
C MET A 283 -10.06 -5.36 22.28
N GLN A 284 -10.20 -6.28 23.23
CA GLN A 284 -10.40 -5.96 24.64
C GLN A 284 -9.26 -5.11 25.20
N LEU A 285 -9.60 -4.04 25.92
CA LEU A 285 -8.63 -3.23 26.65
C LEU A 285 -7.96 -4.07 27.75
N VAL A 286 -6.64 -4.21 27.69
CA VAL A 286 -5.83 -4.81 28.75
C VAL A 286 -5.17 -3.71 29.58
N SER A 287 -5.40 -3.71 30.91
CA SER A 287 -4.79 -2.76 31.84
C SER A 287 -3.79 -3.44 32.77
N GLY A 288 -2.68 -2.75 33.03
CA GLY A 288 -1.78 -2.99 34.16
C GLY A 288 -1.74 -1.75 35.04
N ASP A 289 -2.20 -1.88 36.28
CA ASP A 289 -2.36 -0.73 37.16
C ASP A 289 -1.09 -0.45 37.98
N SER A 290 -1.01 0.77 38.52
CA SER A 290 0.17 1.26 39.24
C SER A 290 0.53 0.54 40.54
N ASN A 291 -0.29 -0.44 40.98
CA ASN A 291 0.05 -1.33 42.10
C ASN A 291 0.93 -2.52 41.68
N LEU A 292 1.26 -2.62 40.40
CA LEU A 292 2.11 -3.65 39.80
C LEU A 292 1.58 -5.07 39.99
N GLN A 293 0.26 -5.23 40.10
CA GLN A 293 -0.39 -6.54 40.00
C GLN A 293 -0.49 -7.01 38.54
N ASP A 294 -0.96 -8.24 38.37
CA ASP A 294 -1.13 -8.87 37.06
C ASP A 294 -2.03 -8.04 36.13
N PHE A 295 -1.73 -8.11 34.83
CA PHE A 295 -2.57 -7.54 33.79
C PHE A 295 -3.97 -8.17 33.80
N TYR A 296 -4.98 -7.38 33.44
CA TYR A 296 -6.36 -7.84 33.36
C TYR A 296 -7.12 -7.17 32.21
N ASN A 297 -8.22 -7.80 31.81
CA ASN A 297 -9.16 -7.22 30.87
C ASN A 297 -10.01 -6.16 31.57
N PHE A 298 -9.91 -4.91 31.15
CA PHE A 298 -10.70 -3.82 31.70
C PHE A 298 -12.12 -3.86 31.13
N THR A 299 -13.07 -4.21 31.97
CA THR A 299 -14.50 -4.36 31.64
C THR A 299 -15.36 -3.40 32.47
N ASN A 300 -16.69 -3.41 32.28
CA ASN A 300 -17.60 -2.60 33.09
C ASN A 300 -17.46 -2.92 34.61
N GLU A 301 -17.25 -4.18 34.96
CA GLU A 301 -17.03 -4.60 36.36
C GLU A 301 -15.75 -3.99 36.95
N SER A 302 -14.77 -3.64 36.10
CA SER A 302 -13.50 -3.04 36.55
C SER A 302 -13.67 -1.67 37.19
N PHE A 303 -14.73 -0.93 36.86
CA PHE A 303 -15.05 0.36 37.49
C PHE A 303 -15.35 0.26 38.99
N SER A 304 -15.65 -0.95 39.49
CA SER A 304 -15.86 -1.21 40.91
C SER A 304 -14.57 -1.68 41.62
N ARG A 305 -13.48 -1.96 40.88
CA ARG A 305 -12.19 -2.33 41.48
C ARG A 305 -11.55 -1.09 42.11
N GLY A 306 -11.12 -1.20 43.36
CA GLY A 306 -10.55 -0.05 44.09
C GLY A 306 -11.60 0.89 44.66
N ALA A 307 -12.79 0.38 45.01
CA ALA A 307 -13.83 1.13 45.73
C ALA A 307 -13.34 1.81 47.02
N ASP A 308 -12.20 1.35 47.54
CA ASP A 308 -11.52 1.88 48.72
C ASP A 308 -10.67 3.12 48.43
N VAL A 309 -10.52 3.57 47.17
CA VAL A 309 -9.75 4.77 46.78
C VAL A 309 -10.68 5.92 46.46
N THR A 310 -10.51 7.05 47.16
CA THR A 310 -11.19 8.32 46.84
C THR A 310 -10.17 9.35 46.37
N TRP A 311 -10.24 9.71 45.08
CA TRP A 311 -9.37 10.71 44.47
C TRP A 311 -9.72 12.12 44.95
N LYS A 312 -8.72 12.86 45.42
CA LYS A 312 -8.81 14.31 45.71
C LYS A 312 -8.35 15.13 44.51
N SER A 313 -7.32 14.67 43.82
CA SER A 313 -6.81 15.26 42.59
C SER A 313 -6.21 14.17 41.71
N PHE A 314 -6.30 14.37 40.39
CA PHE A 314 -5.66 13.51 39.40
C PHE A 314 -5.43 14.35 38.14
N GLU A 315 -4.19 14.42 37.67
CA GLU A 315 -3.82 15.18 36.49
C GLU A 315 -2.87 14.39 35.61
N LEU A 316 -3.14 14.36 34.30
CA LEU A 316 -2.21 13.86 33.28
C LEU A 316 -1.37 15.00 32.73
N ARG A 317 -0.06 14.80 32.68
CA ARG A 317 0.87 15.77 32.08
C ARG A 317 1.87 15.11 31.13
N ASP A 318 2.51 15.95 30.32
CA ASP A 318 3.57 15.59 29.38
C ASP A 318 3.20 14.43 28.45
N ILE A 319 1.98 14.45 27.92
CA ILE A 319 1.51 13.42 26.98
C ILE A 319 2.26 13.57 25.66
N ASN A 320 3.09 12.57 25.37
CA ASN A 320 3.80 12.42 24.11
C ASN A 320 3.09 11.36 23.26
N VAL A 321 3.03 11.58 21.95
CA VAL A 321 2.36 10.70 20.99
C VAL A 321 3.37 10.28 19.93
N MET A 322 3.53 8.98 19.75
CA MET A 322 4.37 8.38 18.70
C MET A 322 3.48 7.51 17.80
N PHE A 323 3.67 7.55 16.49
CA PHE A 323 2.89 6.74 15.55
C PHE A 323 3.72 5.58 14.98
N SER A 324 3.04 4.50 14.62
CA SER A 324 3.59 3.47 13.74
C SER A 324 3.94 4.07 12.36
N PRO A 325 4.83 3.45 11.57
CA PRO A 325 5.15 3.92 10.22
C PRO A 325 3.92 4.02 9.29
N LYS A 326 2.88 3.21 9.53
CA LYS A 326 1.62 3.22 8.77
C LYS A 326 0.60 4.23 9.31
N MET A 327 0.93 4.96 10.38
CA MET A 327 0.03 5.93 11.02
C MET A 327 -1.30 5.30 11.47
N ASP A 328 -1.36 3.99 11.72
CA ASP A 328 -2.56 3.24 12.12
C ASP A 328 -2.54 2.81 13.60
N MET A 329 -1.42 3.01 14.27
CA MET A 329 -1.23 2.79 15.69
C MET A 329 -0.50 3.98 16.29
N ALA A 330 -0.86 4.33 17.52
CA ALA A 330 -0.18 5.33 18.31
C ALA A 330 0.20 4.77 19.69
N ILE A 331 1.40 5.10 20.15
CA ILE A 331 1.87 4.86 21.50
C ILE A 331 1.91 6.21 22.19
N LEU A 332 1.18 6.32 23.29
CA LEU A 332 1.21 7.48 24.16
C LEU A 332 2.06 7.17 25.38
N THR A 333 2.89 8.12 25.79
CA THR A 333 3.61 8.08 27.06
C THR A 333 3.34 9.36 27.82
N PHE A 334 3.11 9.25 29.12
CA PHE A 334 2.70 10.39 29.95
C PHE A 334 2.98 10.12 31.43
N TYR A 335 2.85 11.16 32.23
CA TYR A 335 2.88 11.08 33.68
C TYR A 335 1.51 11.40 34.25
N ALA A 336 1.25 10.88 35.44
CA ALA A 336 0.10 11.25 36.22
C ALA A 336 0.49 11.55 37.66
N ASP A 337 0.02 12.69 38.14
CA ASP A 337 0.20 13.12 39.52
C ASP A 337 -1.16 13.40 40.15
N GLY A 338 -1.25 13.25 41.45
CA GLY A 338 -2.51 13.45 42.15
C GLY A 338 -2.41 13.13 43.62
N SER A 339 -3.57 12.97 44.24
CA SER A 339 -3.64 12.49 45.61
C SER A 339 -4.97 11.79 45.87
N TYR A 340 -4.96 10.84 46.78
CA TYR A 340 -6.14 10.08 47.17
C TYR A 340 -6.12 9.73 48.66
N THR A 341 -7.27 9.32 49.19
CA THR A 341 -7.40 8.67 50.49
C THR A 341 -7.82 7.21 50.31
N ILE A 342 -7.55 6.39 51.33
CA ILE A 342 -7.97 4.98 51.36
C ILE A 342 -9.06 4.83 52.43
N ASN A 343 -10.20 4.26 52.06
CA ASN A 343 -11.39 4.12 52.92
C ASN A 343 -11.81 5.49 53.52
N ASP A 344 -12.32 5.49 54.74
CA ASP A 344 -12.67 6.70 55.50
C ASP A 344 -11.44 7.37 56.15
N SER A 345 -10.22 7.05 55.73
CA SER A 345 -9.02 7.72 56.26
C SER A 345 -8.98 9.16 55.78
N ASN A 346 -8.57 10.07 56.67
CA ASN A 346 -8.30 11.46 56.30
C ASN A 346 -6.86 11.66 55.79
N GLU A 347 -6.04 10.60 55.79
CA GLU A 347 -4.64 10.66 55.37
C GLU A 347 -4.55 10.69 53.85
N SER A 348 -3.98 11.78 53.33
CA SER A 348 -3.76 11.97 51.90
C SER A 348 -2.48 11.28 51.47
N ILE A 349 -2.55 10.46 50.43
CA ILE A 349 -1.39 9.82 49.81
C ILE A 349 -1.13 10.52 48.48
N ASP A 350 0.10 10.99 48.29
CA ASP A 350 0.55 11.58 47.03
C ASP A 350 0.73 10.48 45.97
N TYR A 351 0.06 10.65 44.85
CA TYR A 351 0.13 9.76 43.70
C TYR A 351 1.10 10.31 42.68
N SER A 352 2.03 9.48 42.20
CA SER A 352 2.92 9.85 41.09
C SER A 352 3.35 8.63 40.29
N THR A 353 2.99 8.64 39.00
CA THR A 353 3.21 7.51 38.10
C THR A 353 3.66 7.94 36.72
N ARG A 354 4.34 7.02 36.04
CA ARG A 354 4.53 7.05 34.59
C ARG A 354 3.59 6.03 33.96
N ALA A 355 3.08 6.36 32.79
CA ALA A 355 2.12 5.52 32.11
C ALA A 355 2.33 5.53 30.59
N SER A 356 1.80 4.49 29.98
CA SER A 356 1.75 4.34 28.53
C SER A 356 0.44 3.73 28.09
N SER A 357 -0.04 4.12 26.91
CA SER A 357 -1.21 3.51 26.29
C SER A 357 -1.00 3.26 24.80
N VAL A 358 -1.57 2.18 24.29
CA VAL A 358 -1.56 1.85 22.86
C VAL A 358 -2.94 2.11 22.27
N TRP A 359 -2.97 2.89 21.20
CA TRP A 359 -4.16 3.27 20.46
C TRP A 359 -4.09 2.74 19.03
N ILE A 360 -5.20 2.28 18.49
CA ILE A 360 -5.34 1.83 17.10
C ILE A 360 -6.42 2.64 16.39
N ALA A 361 -6.21 2.90 15.11
CA ALA A 361 -7.21 3.54 14.26
C ALA A 361 -8.20 2.49 13.77
N THR A 362 -9.49 2.72 13.99
CA THR A 362 -10.59 1.90 13.48
C THR A 362 -11.52 2.74 12.61
N ASP A 363 -12.51 2.10 11.99
CA ASP A 363 -13.56 2.80 11.23
C ASP A 363 -14.40 3.74 12.13
N ASN A 364 -14.40 3.48 13.45
CA ASN A 364 -15.12 4.26 14.46
C ASN A 364 -14.20 5.18 15.28
N GLY A 365 -13.05 5.56 14.72
CA GLY A 365 -12.07 6.46 15.34
C GLY A 365 -10.94 5.74 16.06
N TRP A 366 -10.16 6.49 16.84
CA TRP A 366 -9.03 5.95 17.60
C TRP A 366 -9.48 5.28 18.89
N LYS A 367 -9.04 4.04 19.12
CA LYS A 367 -9.42 3.22 20.27
C LYS A 367 -8.20 2.77 21.05
N THR A 368 -8.23 2.87 22.38
CA THR A 368 -7.19 2.31 23.24
C THR A 368 -7.42 0.81 23.42
N VAL A 369 -6.33 0.04 23.40
CA VAL A 369 -6.35 -1.41 23.54
C VAL A 369 -5.40 -1.90 24.62
N HIS A 370 -4.52 -1.03 25.11
CA HIS A 370 -3.61 -1.35 26.20
C HIS A 370 -3.30 -0.11 27.03
N THR A 371 -3.25 -0.26 28.35
CA THR A 371 -2.74 0.76 29.28
C THR A 371 -1.83 0.11 30.31
N ASN A 372 -0.73 0.79 30.65
CA ASN A 372 0.17 0.35 31.69
C ASN A 372 0.61 1.53 32.55
N TRP A 373 0.63 1.34 33.85
CA TRP A 373 0.94 2.36 34.85
C TRP A 373 1.98 1.81 35.82
N ALA A 374 2.94 2.63 36.22
CA ALA A 374 3.95 2.26 37.22
C ALA A 374 4.33 3.47 38.09
N PRO A 375 4.62 3.28 39.39
CA PRO A 375 5.14 4.34 40.24
C PRO A 375 6.39 4.99 39.64
N TYR A 376 6.54 6.30 39.83
CA TYR A 376 7.63 7.08 39.27
C TYR A 376 8.35 7.90 40.34
N GLY A 377 9.68 8.02 40.22
CA GLY A 377 10.48 8.93 41.06
C GLY A 377 10.47 8.63 42.56
N GLY A 378 10.10 7.42 42.98
CA GLY A 378 9.88 7.07 44.39
C GLY A 378 8.50 7.46 44.94
N GLY A 379 7.59 7.96 44.09
CA GLY A 379 6.20 8.19 44.43
C GLY A 379 5.36 6.90 44.49
N PHE A 380 4.08 7.04 44.82
CA PHE A 380 3.17 5.92 45.04
C PHE A 380 2.19 5.72 43.87
N GLY A 381 1.89 4.44 43.59
CA GLY A 381 0.74 4.03 42.81
C GLY A 381 -0.48 3.77 43.69
N ILE A 382 -1.56 3.25 43.13
CA ILE A 382 -2.73 2.80 43.90
C ILE A 382 -2.36 1.62 44.82
N PRO A 383 -3.10 1.37 45.91
CA PRO A 383 -2.85 0.20 46.76
C PRO A 383 -3.13 -1.12 46.03
N LYS A 384 -2.65 -2.22 46.60
CA LYS A 384 -3.06 -3.57 46.17
C LYS A 384 -4.55 -3.74 46.45
N ILE A 385 -5.28 -4.17 45.44
CA ILE A 385 -6.73 -4.44 45.46
C ILE A 385 -6.93 -5.95 45.57
#